data_AF-A0A348N6T0-F1
#
_entry.id   AF-A0A348N6T0-F1
#
_cell.length_a   1.000
_cell.length_b   1.000
_cell.length_c   1.000
_cell.angle_alpha   90.00
_cell.angle_beta   90.00
_cell.angle_gamma   90.00
#
_symmetry.space_group_name_H-M   'P 1'
#
loop_
_entity.id
_entity.type
_entity.pdbx_description
1 polymer ?
#
loop_
_entity_poly.entity_id
_entity_poly.type
_entity_poly.pdbx_seq_one_letter_code
_entity_poly.pdbx_strand_id
1 'polypeptide(L)'
;VYSNQSKVALYMDGVKIDEQEGERVFRFICTINGTHKVVAKSQDASDEIEIKYVAEPDETYIFNKAASNVSNWFDSEQIDKDCFSINDKLEDLQAHPKAGQVVKSMMDKASEARGDVAQSVKDNPQLQRMMGKMTLISLLKQAGSDEESIKQLNRILQGIKKQL
;
A
#
# COMPACT_ATOMS: atom_id res chain seq x y z
N VAL A 1 -19.96 12.55 16.82
CA VAL A 1 -21.17 13.12 16.19
C VAL A 1 -20.81 14.45 15.53
N TYR A 2 -21.31 14.71 14.33
CA TYR A 2 -21.19 16.00 13.66
C TYR A 2 -22.55 16.68 13.61
N SER A 3 -22.62 17.96 13.94
CA SER A 3 -23.88 18.72 13.94
C SER A 3 -23.60 20.19 13.72
N ASN A 4 -24.54 20.94 13.14
CA ASN A 4 -24.50 22.41 13.06
C ASN A 4 -25.18 23.09 14.26
N GLN A 5 -25.72 22.30 15.21
CA GLN A 5 -26.35 22.79 16.43
C GLN A 5 -25.32 23.01 17.52
N SER A 6 -25.58 23.95 18.44
CA SER A 6 -24.64 24.33 19.49
C SER A 6 -24.53 23.34 20.66
N LYS A 7 -25.47 22.39 20.76
CA LYS A 7 -25.57 21.46 21.88
C LYS A 7 -26.12 20.11 21.45
N VAL A 8 -25.44 19.01 21.78
CA VAL A 8 -25.83 17.65 21.39
C VAL A 8 -25.80 16.74 22.62
N ALA A 9 -26.88 15.99 22.83
CA ALA A 9 -26.97 14.93 23.84
C ALA A 9 -26.87 13.55 23.17
N LEU A 10 -26.07 12.66 23.76
CA LEU A 10 -25.96 11.28 23.30
C LEU A 10 -26.68 10.33 24.27
N TYR A 11 -27.48 9.44 23.73
CA TYR A 11 -28.20 8.40 24.44
C TYR A 11 -27.75 7.03 23.96
N MET A 12 -27.62 6.08 24.88
CA MET A 12 -27.36 4.67 24.59
C MET A 12 -28.46 3.83 25.24
N ASP A 13 -29.17 3.04 24.43
CA ASP A 13 -30.32 2.23 24.86
C ASP A 13 -31.37 3.06 25.64
N GLY A 14 -31.57 4.31 25.23
CA GLY A 14 -32.49 5.26 25.84
C GLY A 14 -31.96 5.99 27.07
N VAL A 15 -30.79 5.62 27.60
CA VAL A 15 -30.16 6.29 28.75
C VAL A 15 -29.24 7.41 28.26
N LYS A 16 -29.39 8.62 28.81
CA LYS A 16 -28.50 9.75 28.49
C LYS A 16 -27.09 9.44 29.01
N ILE A 17 -26.12 9.39 28.11
CA ILE A 17 -24.71 9.15 28.43
C ILE A 17 -24.03 10.47 28.79
N ASP A 18 -24.20 11.48 27.95
CA ASP A 18 -23.53 12.77 28.08
C ASP A 18 -24.21 13.84 27.22
N GLU A 19 -23.89 15.11 27.45
CA GLU A 19 -24.31 16.25 26.65
C GLU A 19 -23.19 17.28 26.55
N GLN A 20 -22.90 17.71 25.32
CA GLN A 20 -21.79 18.59 25.03
C GLN A 20 -22.27 19.83 24.29
N GLU A 21 -21.67 20.97 24.61
CA GLU A 21 -21.77 22.20 23.83
C GLU A 21 -20.55 22.33 22.91
N GLY A 22 -20.75 22.87 21.71
CA GLY A 22 -19.71 22.93 20.69
C GLY A 22 -20.24 23.55 19.40
N GLU A 23 -19.42 23.53 18.34
CA GLU A 23 -19.80 24.14 17.07
C GLU A 23 -20.11 23.12 15.97
N ARG A 24 -19.22 22.13 15.77
CA ARG A 24 -19.32 21.16 14.66
C ARG A 24 -19.05 19.71 15.03
N VAL A 25 -18.18 19.47 16.01
CA VAL A 25 -17.67 18.13 16.33
C VAL A 25 -17.89 17.85 17.80
N PHE A 26 -18.59 16.76 18.10
CA PHE A 26 -18.93 16.33 19.44
C PHE A 26 -18.38 14.91 19.65
N ARG A 27 -17.55 14.72 20.68
CA ARG A 27 -16.81 13.47 20.92
C ARG A 27 -17.25 12.86 22.24
N PHE A 28 -17.95 11.74 22.14
CA PHE A 28 -18.45 11.00 23.29
C PHE A 28 -17.61 9.75 23.54
N ILE A 29 -17.38 9.44 24.81
CA ILE A 29 -16.78 8.17 25.23
C ILE A 29 -17.91 7.28 25.72
N CYS A 30 -18.00 6.08 25.14
CA CYS A 30 -19.06 5.13 25.44
C CYS A 30 -18.46 3.76 25.77
N THR A 31 -18.99 3.11 26.80
CA THR A 31 -18.70 1.70 27.07
C THR A 31 -19.64 0.83 26.25
N ILE A 32 -19.08 -0.14 25.52
CA ILE A 32 -19.83 -1.04 24.63
C ILE A 32 -19.57 -2.47 25.11
N ASN A 33 -20.63 -3.21 25.48
CA ASN A 33 -20.52 -4.59 25.96
C ASN A 33 -21.46 -5.57 25.23
N GLY A 34 -22.21 -5.09 24.25
CA GLY A 34 -23.09 -5.88 23.41
C GLY A 34 -23.53 -5.10 22.17
N THR A 35 -24.76 -5.35 21.72
CA THR A 35 -25.40 -4.49 20.71
C THR A 35 -26.10 -3.34 21.41
N HIS A 36 -25.81 -2.12 20.99
CA HIS A 36 -26.39 -0.91 21.53
C HIS A 36 -26.98 -0.04 20.43
N LYS A 37 -28.12 0.55 20.74
CA LYS A 37 -28.74 1.60 19.93
C LYS A 37 -28.27 2.94 20.46
N VAL A 38 -27.61 3.72 19.61
CA VAL A 38 -27.02 5.02 19.97
C VAL A 38 -27.77 6.11 19.24
N VAL A 39 -28.31 7.07 20.01
CA VAL A 39 -29.12 8.17 19.50
C VAL A 39 -28.48 9.50 19.88
N ALA A 40 -28.15 10.31 18.88
CA ALA A 40 -27.78 11.71 19.08
C ALA A 40 -29.03 12.58 18.94
N LYS A 41 -29.26 13.50 19.87
CA LYS A 41 -30.38 14.45 19.85
C LYS A 41 -29.90 15.88 20.03
N SER A 42 -30.50 16.79 19.29
CA SER A 42 -30.28 18.24 19.43
C SER A 42 -31.49 19.00 18.91
N GLN A 43 -32.14 19.78 19.78
CA GLN A 43 -33.41 20.46 19.47
C GLN A 43 -34.41 19.46 18.84
N ASP A 44 -34.90 19.73 17.64
CA ASP A 44 -35.84 18.89 16.90
C ASP A 44 -35.15 17.84 16.00
N ALA A 45 -33.82 17.83 15.95
CA ALA A 45 -33.04 16.89 15.15
C ALA A 45 -32.59 15.67 15.96
N SER A 46 -32.65 14.50 15.33
CA SER A 46 -32.11 13.26 15.87
C SER A 46 -31.50 12.38 14.79
N ASP A 47 -30.44 11.67 15.15
CA ASP A 47 -29.81 10.64 14.31
C ASP A 47 -29.52 9.40 15.15
N GLU A 48 -29.53 8.23 14.51
CA GLU A 48 -29.46 6.94 15.19
C GLU A 48 -28.56 5.96 14.44
N ILE A 49 -27.74 5.25 15.20
CA ILE A 49 -26.94 4.13 14.71
C ILE A 49 -27.09 2.92 15.63
N GLU A 50 -26.76 1.74 15.11
CA GLU A 50 -26.54 0.54 15.90
C GLU A 50 -25.04 0.21 15.91
N ILE A 51 -24.50 -0.08 17.08
CA ILE A 51 -23.12 -0.54 17.25
C ILE A 51 -23.13 -1.88 17.99
N LYS A 52 -22.22 -2.77 17.61
CA LYS A 52 -22.10 -4.09 18.22
C LYS A 52 -20.66 -4.33 18.68
N TYR A 53 -20.51 -4.70 19.94
CA TYR A 53 -19.26 -5.22 20.46
C TYR A 53 -18.95 -6.59 19.85
N VAL A 54 -17.70 -6.77 19.42
CA VAL A 54 -17.13 -8.03 18.98
C VAL A 54 -15.83 -8.28 19.74
N ALA A 55 -15.54 -9.53 20.06
CA ALA A 55 -14.35 -9.89 20.81
C ALA A 55 -13.06 -9.71 19.99
N GLU A 56 -13.14 -9.97 18.68
CA GLU A 56 -12.05 -9.82 17.73
C GLU A 56 -12.46 -8.86 16.61
N PRO A 57 -11.53 -8.03 16.08
CA PRO A 57 -11.82 -7.12 14.97
C PRO A 57 -12.32 -7.85 13.72
N ASP A 58 -13.25 -7.22 12.98
CA ASP A 58 -13.67 -7.69 11.67
C ASP A 58 -12.54 -7.45 10.64
N GLU A 59 -11.90 -8.53 10.20
CA GLU A 59 -10.80 -8.47 9.22
C GLU A 59 -11.23 -7.84 7.89
N THR A 60 -12.51 -7.82 7.54
CA THR A 60 -13.01 -7.18 6.31
C THR A 60 -12.88 -5.66 6.35
N TYR A 61 -12.77 -5.06 7.55
CA TYR A 61 -12.50 -3.64 7.74
C TYR A 61 -11.01 -3.31 7.75
N ILE A 62 -10.16 -4.33 7.80
CA ILE A 62 -8.71 -4.18 7.81
C ILE A 62 -8.22 -4.26 6.37
N PHE A 63 -7.59 -3.19 5.89
CA PHE A 63 -6.97 -3.19 4.58
C PHE A 63 -5.83 -4.23 4.52
N ASN A 64 -6.01 -5.26 3.70
CA ASN A 64 -5.01 -6.31 3.50
C ASN A 64 -3.85 -5.82 2.62
N LYS A 65 -2.79 -5.33 3.27
CA LYS A 65 -1.56 -4.87 2.61
C LYS A 65 -0.90 -5.93 1.74
N ALA A 66 -0.98 -7.21 2.13
CA ALA A 66 -0.35 -8.31 1.38
C ALA A 66 -1.09 -8.63 0.07
N ALA A 67 -2.41 -8.42 0.03
CA ALA A 67 -3.22 -8.58 -1.18
C ALA A 67 -3.13 -7.34 -2.11
N SER A 68 -2.79 -6.18 -1.55
CA SER A 68 -2.68 -4.94 -2.30
C SER A 68 -1.26 -4.72 -2.80
N ASN A 69 -1.05 -4.73 -4.11
CA ASN A 69 0.23 -4.34 -4.72
C ASN A 69 0.41 -2.80 -4.70
N VAL A 70 -0.07 -2.14 -3.65
CA VAL A 70 -0.08 -0.68 -3.48
C VAL A 70 1.30 -0.27 -2.99
N SER A 71 2.10 0.29 -3.89
CA SER A 71 3.32 0.99 -3.51
C SER A 71 2.91 2.24 -2.73
N ASN A 72 3.30 2.30 -1.46
CA ASN A 72 2.99 3.43 -0.59
C ASN A 72 3.76 4.66 -1.10
N TRP A 73 3.04 5.66 -1.62
CA TRP A 73 3.63 6.87 -2.22
C TRP A 73 4.46 7.66 -1.19
N PHE A 74 4.16 7.55 0.10
CA PHE A 74 4.91 8.22 1.18
C PHE A 74 6.32 7.66 1.39
N ASP A 75 6.58 6.40 1.02
CA ASP A 75 7.89 5.76 1.12
C ASP A 75 8.69 5.84 -0.19
N SER A 76 8.18 6.57 -1.19
CA SER A 76 8.92 6.81 -2.42
C SER A 76 10.09 7.76 -2.12
N GLU A 77 11.30 7.20 -1.99
CA GLU A 77 12.53 7.99 -2.19
C GLU A 77 12.35 8.79 -3.49
N GLN A 78 12.61 10.11 -3.45
CA GLN A 78 12.45 10.97 -4.62
C GLN A 78 13.22 10.38 -5.81
N ILE A 79 12.49 9.81 -6.76
CA ILE A 79 13.07 9.23 -7.96
C ILE A 79 13.46 10.39 -8.87
N ASP A 80 14.77 10.56 -9.09
CA ASP A 80 15.29 11.42 -10.14
C ASP A 80 14.86 10.81 -11.49
N LYS A 81 14.06 11.58 -12.23
CA LYS A 81 13.51 11.17 -13.53
C LYS A 81 14.58 11.10 -14.60
N ASP A 82 15.70 11.79 -14.42
CA ASP A 82 16.84 11.79 -15.33
C ASP A 82 17.74 10.56 -15.12
N CYS A 83 17.52 9.79 -14.05
CA CYS A 83 18.21 8.55 -13.74
C CYS A 83 17.32 7.32 -13.96
N PHE A 84 17.96 6.17 -14.17
CA PHE A 84 17.26 4.89 -14.21
C PHE A 84 16.68 4.50 -12.86
N SER A 85 15.59 3.73 -12.86
CA SER A 85 14.92 3.27 -11.65
C SER A 85 14.38 1.85 -11.84
N ILE A 86 13.98 1.22 -10.73
CA ILE A 86 13.29 -0.08 -10.78
C ILE A 86 11.93 -0.02 -11.51
N ASN A 87 11.41 1.18 -11.79
CA ASN A 87 10.17 1.37 -12.53
C ASN A 87 10.39 1.37 -14.06
N ASP A 88 11.63 1.45 -14.54
CA ASP A 88 11.93 1.35 -15.97
C ASP A 88 11.76 -0.09 -16.47
N LYS A 89 11.48 -0.22 -17.77
CA LYS A 89 11.35 -1.54 -18.39
C LYS A 89 12.70 -2.25 -18.42
N LEU A 90 12.65 -3.57 -18.33
CA LEU A 90 13.84 -4.40 -18.40
C LEU A 90 14.62 -4.19 -19.71
N GLU A 91 13.93 -4.06 -20.85
CA GLU A 91 14.55 -3.84 -22.16
C GLU A 91 15.33 -2.51 -22.23
N ASP A 92 14.78 -1.44 -21.65
CA ASP A 92 15.41 -0.12 -21.63
C ASP A 92 16.68 -0.10 -20.77
N LEU A 93 16.64 -0.79 -19.62
CA LEU A 93 17.79 -0.94 -18.74
C LEU A 93 18.91 -1.76 -19.40
N GLN A 94 18.56 -2.86 -20.07
CA GLN A 94 19.51 -3.73 -20.77
C GLN A 94 20.20 -3.03 -21.94
N ALA A 95 19.52 -2.09 -22.62
CA ALA A 95 20.08 -1.34 -23.74
C ALA A 95 21.19 -0.36 -23.32
N HIS A 96 21.23 0.07 -22.05
CA HIS A 96 22.22 1.01 -21.56
C HIS A 96 23.47 0.29 -20.99
N PRO A 97 24.71 0.67 -21.35
CA PRO A 97 25.92 -0.06 -20.95
C PRO A 97 26.09 -0.26 -19.43
N LYS A 98 25.85 0.79 -18.63
CA LYS A 98 25.98 0.71 -17.16
C LYS A 98 24.79 0.03 -16.48
N ALA A 99 23.56 0.46 -16.74
CA ALA A 99 22.35 -0.16 -16.18
C ALA A 99 22.19 -1.62 -16.61
N GLY A 100 22.55 -1.97 -17.85
CA GLY A 100 22.53 -3.33 -18.35
C GLY A 100 23.50 -4.26 -17.63
N GLN A 101 24.69 -3.76 -17.23
CA GLN A 101 25.60 -4.53 -16.36
C GLN A 101 25.00 -4.79 -14.99
N VAL A 102 24.35 -3.80 -14.37
CA VAL A 102 23.69 -3.96 -13.07
C VAL A 102 22.59 -5.02 -13.14
N VAL A 103 21.73 -4.94 -14.16
CA VAL A 103 20.67 -5.93 -14.40
C VAL A 103 21.25 -7.32 -14.68
N LYS A 104 22.30 -7.41 -15.49
CA LYS A 104 22.95 -8.68 -15.80
C LYS A 104 23.52 -9.34 -14.54
N SER A 105 24.27 -8.61 -13.72
CA SER A 105 24.80 -9.13 -12.46
C SER A 105 23.70 -9.58 -11.49
N MET A 106 22.54 -8.92 -11.50
CA MET A 106 21.37 -9.36 -10.73
C MET A 106 20.79 -10.67 -11.28
N MET A 107 20.62 -10.77 -12.61
CA MET A 107 20.09 -11.98 -13.25
C MET A 107 21.01 -13.18 -13.09
N ASP A 108 22.33 -12.99 -13.18
CA ASP A 108 23.31 -14.05 -12.98
C ASP A 108 23.20 -14.63 -11.55
N LYS A 109 23.12 -13.76 -10.53
CA LYS A 109 22.88 -14.17 -9.13
C LYS A 109 21.54 -14.90 -8.95
N ALA A 110 20.48 -14.45 -9.62
CA ALA A 110 19.17 -15.08 -9.54
C ALA A 110 19.15 -16.46 -10.23
N SER A 111 19.92 -16.62 -11.32
CA SER A 111 20.09 -17.88 -12.05
C SER A 111 20.83 -18.92 -11.22
N GLU A 112 21.89 -18.53 -10.50
CA GLU A 112 22.64 -19.41 -9.61
C GLU A 112 21.76 -19.98 -8.49
N ALA A 113 20.78 -19.21 -8.01
CA ALA A 113 19.85 -19.63 -6.96
C ALA A 113 18.68 -20.51 -7.45
N ARG A 114 18.38 -20.52 -8.76
CA ARG A 114 17.14 -21.12 -9.32
C ARG A 114 17.31 -22.06 -10.52
N GLY A 115 18.55 -22.47 -10.84
CA GLY A 115 18.89 -23.59 -11.74
C GLY A 115 17.94 -23.85 -12.91
N ASP A 116 17.01 -24.79 -12.74
CA ASP A 116 16.08 -25.26 -13.78
C ASP A 116 15.15 -24.18 -14.37
N VAL A 117 14.79 -23.17 -13.56
CA VAL A 117 13.91 -22.06 -14.00
C VAL A 117 14.67 -21.10 -14.91
N ALA A 118 15.96 -20.90 -14.65
CA ALA A 118 16.79 -20.00 -15.44
C ALA A 118 17.06 -20.55 -16.85
N GLN A 119 17.24 -21.86 -16.96
CA GLN A 119 17.44 -22.54 -18.25
C GLN A 119 16.22 -22.38 -19.17
N SER A 120 15.02 -22.51 -18.60
CA SER A 120 13.74 -22.39 -19.31
C SER A 120 13.50 -21.00 -19.92
N VAL A 121 13.99 -19.94 -19.25
CA VAL A 121 13.89 -18.55 -19.73
C VAL A 121 14.91 -18.26 -20.83
N LYS A 122 16.10 -18.87 -20.75
CA LYS A 122 17.18 -18.68 -21.72
C LYS A 122 16.81 -19.19 -23.11
N ASP A 123 16.10 -20.32 -23.16
CA ASP A 123 15.78 -21.01 -24.42
C ASP A 123 14.46 -20.54 -25.06
N ASN A 124 13.75 -19.59 -24.43
CA ASN A 124 12.46 -19.10 -24.91
C ASN A 124 12.53 -17.60 -25.32
N PRO A 125 12.72 -17.28 -26.62
CA PRO A 125 12.84 -15.90 -27.09
C PRO A 125 11.54 -15.10 -26.95
N GLN A 126 10.38 -15.76 -26.95
CA GLN A 126 9.09 -15.09 -26.74
C GLN A 126 8.92 -14.67 -25.28
N LEU A 127 9.35 -15.52 -24.35
CA LEU A 127 9.37 -15.21 -22.92
C LEU A 127 10.35 -14.07 -22.61
N GLN A 128 11.53 -14.05 -23.22
CA GLN A 128 12.49 -12.94 -23.07
C GLN A 128 11.91 -11.60 -23.55
N ARG A 129 11.22 -11.59 -24.70
CA ARG A 129 10.54 -10.39 -25.20
C ARG A 129 9.40 -9.93 -24.30
N MET A 130 8.66 -10.87 -23.70
CA MET A 130 7.60 -10.54 -22.75
C MET A 130 8.19 -9.91 -21.48
N MET A 131 9.23 -10.53 -20.92
CA MET A 131 9.93 -10.03 -19.73
C MET A 131 10.58 -8.66 -19.99
N GLY A 132 11.15 -8.45 -21.18
CA GLY A 132 11.74 -7.17 -21.59
C GLY A 132 10.76 -5.98 -21.47
N LYS A 133 9.47 -6.21 -21.75
CA LYS A 133 8.42 -5.19 -21.68
C LYS A 133 7.91 -4.89 -20.28
N MET A 134 8.22 -5.75 -19.31
CA MET A 134 7.83 -5.58 -17.91
C MET A 134 8.80 -4.65 -17.18
N THR A 135 8.31 -3.97 -16.14
CA THR A 135 9.17 -3.14 -15.28
C THR A 135 10.03 -4.02 -14.38
N LEU A 136 11.23 -3.55 -14.03
CA LEU A 136 12.13 -4.33 -13.19
C LEU A 136 11.50 -4.69 -11.82
N ILE A 137 10.77 -3.75 -11.20
CA ILE A 137 10.06 -3.99 -9.94
C ILE A 137 9.00 -5.09 -10.03
N SER A 138 8.30 -5.20 -11.16
CA SER A 138 7.29 -6.24 -11.34
C SER A 138 7.93 -7.64 -11.39
N LEU A 139 9.07 -7.75 -12.08
CA LEU A 139 9.85 -8.99 -12.17
C LEU A 139 10.44 -9.37 -10.80
N LEU A 140 10.97 -8.40 -10.05
CA LEU A 140 11.52 -8.61 -8.70
C LEU A 140 10.47 -9.11 -7.71
N LYS A 141 9.29 -8.49 -7.72
CA LYS A 141 8.16 -8.92 -6.89
C LYS A 141 7.69 -10.33 -7.26
N GLN A 142 7.57 -10.63 -8.55
CA GLN A 142 7.21 -11.97 -9.01
C GLN A 142 8.27 -13.02 -8.65
N ALA A 143 9.55 -12.63 -8.62
CA ALA A 143 10.64 -13.48 -8.16
C ALA A 143 10.69 -13.62 -6.62
N GLY A 144 9.90 -12.88 -5.86
CA GLY A 144 9.91 -12.92 -4.39
C GLY A 144 11.12 -12.22 -3.76
N SER A 145 11.70 -11.22 -4.42
CA SER A 145 12.74 -10.38 -3.84
C SER A 145 12.18 -9.57 -2.66
N ASP A 146 12.97 -9.44 -1.59
CA ASP A 146 12.61 -8.64 -0.42
C ASP A 146 12.71 -7.13 -0.70
N GLU A 147 12.01 -6.33 0.12
CA GLU A 147 11.92 -4.88 -0.08
C GLU A 147 13.27 -4.15 0.06
N GLU A 148 14.16 -4.60 0.95
CA GLU A 148 15.48 -3.97 1.14
C GLU A 148 16.36 -4.17 -0.10
N SER A 149 16.38 -5.39 -0.65
CA SER A 149 17.06 -5.68 -1.91
C SER A 149 16.53 -4.82 -3.06
N ILE A 150 15.21 -4.63 -3.14
CA ILE A 150 14.57 -3.79 -4.17
C ILE A 150 14.98 -2.32 -4.00
N LYS A 151 14.99 -1.80 -2.77
CA LYS A 151 15.43 -0.43 -2.47
C LYS A 151 16.91 -0.22 -2.79
N GLN A 152 17.78 -1.15 -2.39
CA GLN A 152 19.21 -1.07 -2.68
C GLN A 152 19.48 -1.03 -4.19
N LEU A 153 18.79 -1.87 -4.95
CA LEU A 153 18.90 -1.88 -6.41
C LEU A 153 18.42 -0.56 -7.02
N ASN A 154 17.31 0.00 -6.52
CA ASN A 154 16.83 1.31 -6.98
C ASN A 154 17.87 2.40 -6.73
N ARG A 155 18.52 2.43 -5.56
CA ARG A 155 19.59 3.40 -5.26
C ARG A 155 20.76 3.30 -6.23
N ILE A 156 21.15 2.09 -6.63
CA ILE A 156 22.21 1.89 -7.63
C ILE A 156 21.78 2.47 -8.98
N LEU A 157 20.56 2.13 -9.43
CA LEU A 157 20.03 2.62 -10.71
C LEU A 157 19.87 4.15 -10.72
N GLN A 158 19.48 4.73 -9.59
CA GLN A 158 19.34 6.18 -9.41
C GLN A 158 20.67 6.94 -9.47
N GLY A 159 21.81 6.25 -9.43
CA GLY A 159 23.13 6.81 -9.74
C GLY A 159 23.48 6.82 -11.23
N ILE A 160 22.62 6.30 -12.11
CA ILE A 160 22.88 6.14 -13.55
C ILE A 160 21.93 7.02 -14.34
N LYS A 161 22.46 8.06 -14.98
CA LYS A 161 21.68 8.92 -15.88
C LYS A 161 21.21 8.17 -17.12
N LYS A 162 20.01 8.50 -17.59
CA LYS A 162 19.39 7.98 -18.83
C LYS A 162 20.01 8.58 -20.08
N GLN A 163 20.56 9.79 -19.98
CA GLN A 163 21.31 10.46 -21.04
C GLN A 163 22.81 10.37 -20.72
N LEU A 164 23.61 10.04 -21.73
CA LEU A 164 25.07 10.10 -21.69
C LEU A 164 25.56 11.55 -21.76
#